data_AF-A0A9D8FT25-F1
#
_entry.id   AF-A0A9D8FT25-F1
#
_cell.length_a   1.000
_cell.length_b   1.000
_cell.length_c   1.000
_cell.angle_alpha   90.00
_cell.angle_beta   90.00
_cell.angle_gamma   90.00
#
_symmetry.space_group_name_H-M   'P 1'
#
loop_
_entity.id
_entity.type
_entity.pdbx_description
1 polymer ?
#
loop_
_entity_poly.entity_id
_entity_poly.type
_entity_poly.pdbx_seq_one_letter_code
_entity_poly.pdbx_strand_id
1 'polypeptide(L)'
;MRNSTDEVRGISVRIRFDGSQYFVSDIRLDLYGAGSSIGEALEDYWLAVEDCYADLSEHADRLADHLCDHLAYLRQVLGEA
;
A
#
# COMPACT_ATOMS: atom_id res chain seq x y z
N MET A 1 -7.27 18.72 12.06
CA MET A 1 -6.61 17.45 11.74
C MET A 1 -5.45 17.74 10.81
N ARG A 2 -4.23 17.33 11.17
CA ARG A 2 -3.02 17.56 10.36
C ARG A 2 -2.93 16.37 9.39
N ASN A 3 -3.19 16.59 8.09
CA ASN A 3 -2.90 15.60 7.06
C ASN A 3 -1.42 15.71 6.74
N SER A 4 -0.60 14.82 7.31
CA SER A 4 0.77 14.64 6.85
C SER A 4 0.73 13.64 5.69
N THR A 5 1.29 14.04 4.56
CA THR A 5 1.64 13.10 3.49
C THR A 5 2.99 12.52 3.88
N ASP A 6 3.03 11.22 4.12
CA ASP A 6 4.24 10.48 4.47
C ASP A 6 4.59 9.51 3.34
N GLU A 7 5.77 8.91 3.39
CA GLU A 7 6.21 7.94 2.39
C GLU A 7 6.60 6.63 3.06
N VAL A 8 6.07 5.51 2.56
CA VAL A 8 6.44 4.16 2.95
C VAL A 8 7.12 3.50 1.76
N ARG A 9 8.46 3.40 1.83
CA ARG A 9 9.29 2.74 0.82
C ARG A 9 9.00 3.20 -0.62
N GLY A 10 8.85 4.50 -0.84
CA GLY A 10 8.54 5.06 -2.17
C GLY A 10 7.04 5.16 -2.52
N ILE A 11 6.14 4.69 -1.65
CA ILE A 11 4.70 4.88 -1.81
C ILE A 11 4.23 6.05 -0.95
N SER A 12 3.63 7.06 -1.58
CA SER A 12 3.02 8.17 -0.86
C SER A 12 1.75 7.71 -0.14
N VAL A 13 1.72 7.87 1.18
CA VAL A 13 0.61 7.46 2.03
C VAL A 13 0.02 8.62 2.81
N ARG A 14 -1.21 8.40 3.30
CA ARG A 14 -1.90 9.25 4.27
C ARG A 14 -2.02 8.49 5.56
N ILE A 15 -1.57 9.12 6.65
CA ILE A 15 -1.72 8.59 8.00
C ILE A 15 -2.85 9.35 8.72
N ARG A 16 -3.79 8.61 9.32
CA ARG A 16 -4.91 9.17 10.10
C ARG A 16 -5.03 8.43 11.44
N PHE A 17 -5.41 9.15 12.49
CA PHE A 17 -5.87 8.57 13.76
C PHE A 17 -7.34 8.93 13.96
N ASP A 18 -8.21 7.96 14.26
CA ASP A 18 -9.65 8.19 14.45
C ASP A 18 -10.07 8.40 15.91
N GLY A 19 -9.13 8.26 16.86
CA GLY A 19 -9.40 8.26 18.30
C GLY A 19 -9.18 6.91 18.97
N SER A 20 -9.09 5.83 18.19
CA SER A 20 -8.85 4.46 18.66
C SER A 20 -7.67 3.79 17.95
N GLN A 21 -7.53 3.97 16.64
CA GLN A 21 -6.51 3.30 15.85
C GLN A 21 -5.91 4.22 14.79
N TYR A 22 -4.71 3.87 14.35
CA TYR A 22 -4.02 4.48 13.23
C TYR A 22 -4.40 3.77 11.94
N PHE A 23 -4.52 4.53 10.87
CA PHE A 23 -4.74 4.06 9.51
C PHE A 23 -3.66 4.64 8.60
N VAL A 24 -3.10 3.80 7.76
CA VAL A 24 -2.21 4.18 6.66
C VAL A 24 -2.92 3.77 5.38
N SER A 25 -2.98 4.67 4.39
CA SER A 25 -3.65 4.39 3.11
C SER A 25 -2.97 5.11 1.96
N ASP A 26 -3.05 4.56 0.76
CA ASP A 26 -2.59 5.24 -0.46
C ASP A 26 -3.70 5.38 -1.50
N ILE A 27 -3.49 6.26 -2.49
CA ILE A 27 -4.48 6.54 -3.55
C ILE A 27 -4.22 5.72 -4.81
N ARG A 28 -2.99 5.22 -4.99
CA ARG A 28 -2.56 4.63 -6.26
C ARG A 28 -2.98 3.18 -6.39
N LEU A 29 -2.87 2.42 -5.30
CA LEU A 29 -3.20 1.01 -5.18
C LEU A 29 -4.49 0.78 -4.39
N ASP A 30 -5.02 1.82 -3.74
CA ASP A 30 -6.20 1.77 -2.86
C ASP A 30 -6.02 0.76 -1.71
N LEU A 31 -4.79 0.64 -1.21
CA LEU A 31 -4.45 -0.22 -0.08
C LEU A 31 -4.50 0.56 1.22
N TYR A 32 -4.77 -0.16 2.31
CA TYR A 32 -4.71 0.41 3.64
C TYR A 32 -4.20 -0.61 4.67
N GLY A 33 -3.63 -0.10 5.75
CA GLY A 33 -3.30 -0.85 6.95
C GLY A 33 -3.80 -0.13 8.20
N ALA A 34 -4.04 -0.88 9.27
CA ALA A 34 -4.55 -0.37 10.53
C ALA A 34 -3.83 -0.97 11.75
N GLY A 35 -3.79 -0.21 12.84
CA GLY A 35 -3.11 -0.66 14.05
C GLY A 35 -3.37 0.22 15.27
N SER A 36 -3.17 -0.33 16.46
CA SER A 36 -3.28 0.43 17.73
C SER A 36 -2.14 1.43 17.89
N SER A 37 -1.05 1.24 17.13
CA SER A 37 0.07 2.18 17.02
C SER A 37 0.36 2.52 15.56
N ILE A 38 1.12 3.61 15.32
CA ILE A 38 1.60 3.96 13.98
C ILE A 38 2.46 2.84 13.40
N GLY A 39 3.30 2.20 14.22
CA GLY A 39 4.17 1.10 13.79
C GLY A 39 3.37 -0.09 13.26
N GLU A 40 2.35 -0.52 14.01
CA GLU A 40 1.45 -1.60 13.59
C GLU A 40 0.71 -1.25 12.29
N ALA A 41 0.19 -0.03 12.17
CA ALA A 41 -0.52 0.37 10.96
C ALA A 41 0.39 0.45 9.71
N LEU A 42 1.67 0.81 9.90
CA LEU A 42 2.68 0.80 8.83
C LEU A 42 3.07 -0.63 8.42
N GLU A 43 3.21 -1.53 9.40
CA GLU A 43 3.51 -2.94 9.15
C GLU A 43 2.35 -3.63 8.43
N ASP A 44 1.11 -3.45 8.91
CA ASP A 44 -0.11 -3.98 8.29
C ASP A 44 -0.29 -3.46 6.86
N TYR A 45 -0.02 -2.16 6.63
CA TYR A 45 -0.03 -1.59 5.29
C TYR A 45 1.00 -2.24 4.37
N TRP A 46 2.21 -2.49 4.88
CA TRP A 46 3.26 -3.12 4.08
C TRP A 46 2.95 -4.58 3.73
N LEU A 47 2.33 -5.33 4.66
CA LEU A 47 1.82 -6.67 4.37
C LEU A 47 0.77 -6.64 3.25
N ALA A 48 -0.17 -5.70 3.29
CA ALA A 48 -1.15 -5.53 2.22
C ALA A 48 -0.51 -5.23 0.85
N VAL A 49 0.61 -4.47 0.83
CA VAL A 49 1.39 -4.22 -0.39
C VAL A 49 2.04 -5.50 -0.92
N GLU A 50 2.65 -6.30 -0.04
CA GLU A 50 3.30 -7.57 -0.41
C GLU A 50 2.27 -8.60 -0.92
N ASP A 51 1.13 -8.73 -0.25
CA ASP A 51 0.03 -9.61 -0.66
C ASP A 51 -0.55 -9.20 -2.02
N CYS A 52 -0.80 -7.90 -2.21
CA CYS A 52 -1.28 -7.37 -3.50
C CYS A 52 -0.28 -7.66 -4.63
N TYR A 53 1.02 -7.49 -4.38
CA TYR A 53 2.04 -7.84 -5.37
C TYR A 53 2.05 -9.33 -5.70
N ALA A 54 1.94 -10.21 -4.71
CA ALA A 54 1.91 -11.65 -4.90
C ALA A 54 0.72 -12.07 -5.76
N ASP A 55 -0.48 -11.60 -5.41
CA ASP A 55 -1.73 -11.90 -6.12
C ASP A 55 -1.69 -11.41 -7.58
N LEU A 56 -1.25 -10.18 -7.80
CA LEU A 56 -1.13 -9.62 -9.15
C LEU A 56 -0.07 -10.33 -9.98
N SER A 57 1.04 -10.72 -9.36
CA SER A 57 2.12 -11.45 -10.04
C SER A 57 1.70 -12.85 -10.45
N GLU A 58 0.94 -13.56 -9.60
CA GLU A 58 0.42 -14.90 -9.90
C GLU A 58 -0.53 -14.89 -11.11
N HIS A 59 -1.29 -13.81 -11.29
CA HIS A 59 -2.31 -13.70 -12.34
C HIS A 59 -1.94 -12.73 -13.46
N ALA A 60 -0.65 -12.41 -13.61
CA ALA A 60 -0.14 -11.41 -14.54
C ALA A 60 -0.57 -11.62 -16.01
N ASP A 61 -0.90 -12.84 -16.43
CA ASP A 61 -1.34 -13.18 -17.78
C ASP A 61 -2.81 -12.82 -18.07
N ARG A 62 -3.61 -12.51 -17.04
CA ARG A 62 -5.07 -12.31 -17.13
C ARG A 62 -5.56 -11.03 -16.47
N LEU A 63 -4.65 -10.16 -16.05
CA LEU A 63 -4.99 -8.90 -15.41
C LEU A 63 -5.74 -7.98 -16.39
N ALA A 64 -6.70 -7.24 -15.84
CA ALA A 64 -7.25 -6.07 -16.53
C ALA A 64 -6.18 -4.96 -16.59
N ASP A 65 -6.26 -4.07 -17.58
CA ASP A 65 -5.23 -3.05 -17.85
C ASP A 65 -4.83 -2.23 -16.61
N HIS A 66 -5.80 -1.80 -15.80
CA HIS A 66 -5.52 -1.04 -14.57
C HIS A 66 -4.73 -1.85 -13.53
N LEU A 67 -4.92 -3.17 -13.47
CA LEU A 67 -4.16 -4.05 -12.59
C LEU A 67 -2.75 -4.33 -13.14
N CYS A 68 -2.56 -4.31 -14.46
CA CYS A 68 -1.22 -4.31 -15.06
C CYS A 68 -0.43 -3.06 -14.64
N ASP A 69 -1.09 -1.89 -14.62
CA ASP A 69 -0.47 -0.64 -14.16
C ASP A 69 -0.10 -0.70 -12.66
N HIS A 70 -0.95 -1.32 -11.83
CA HIS A 70 -0.67 -1.55 -10.42
C HIS A 70 0.54 -2.48 -10.24
N LEU A 71 0.58 -3.60 -10.98
CA LEU A 71 1.71 -4.54 -10.93
C LEU A 71 3.01 -3.90 -11.40
N ALA A 72 2.97 -3.12 -12.49
CA ALA A 72 4.14 -2.39 -12.98
C ALA A 72 4.67 -1.39 -11.95
N TYR A 73 3.77 -0.68 -11.26
CA TYR A 73 4.14 0.21 -10.17
C TYR A 73 4.78 -0.55 -9.00
N LEU A 74 4.19 -1.66 -8.57
CA LEU A 74 4.70 -2.47 -7.47
C LEU A 74 6.08 -3.05 -7.78
N ARG A 75 6.33 -3.51 -9.01
CA ARG A 75 7.67 -3.95 -9.45
C ARG A 75 8.71 -2.84 -9.32
N GLN A 76 8.36 -1.60 -9.69
CA GLN A 76 9.24 -0.46 -9.53
C GLN A 76 9.54 -0.16 -8.05
N VAL A 77 8.53 -0.22 -7.18
CA VAL A 77 8.67 0.01 -5.74
C VAL A 77 9.52 -1.07 -5.07
N LEU A 78 9.34 -2.33 -5.45
CA LEU A 78 10.03 -3.48 -4.86
C LEU A 78 11.43 -3.73 -5.47
N GLY A 79 11.77 -3.04 -6.57
CA GLY A 79 13.06 -3.23 -7.25
C GLY A 79 13.13 -4.46 -8.15
N GLU A 80 11.98 -5.00 -8.56
CA GLU A 80 11.81 -6.19 -9.42
C GLU A 80 11.68 -5.82 -10.91
N ALA A 81 12.42 -4.79 -11.36
CA ALA A 81 12.34 -4.21 -12.70
C ALA A 81 13.25 -4.90 -13.73
#